data_AF-A0A963F042-F1
#
_entry.id   AF-A0A963F042-F1
#
_cell.length_a   1.000
_cell.length_b   1.000
_cell.length_c   1.000
_cell.angle_alpha   90.00
_cell.angle_beta   90.00
_cell.angle_gamma   90.00
#
_symmetry.space_group_name_H-M   'P 1'
#
loop_
_entity.id
_entity.type
_entity.pdbx_description
1 polymer ?
#
loop_
_entity_poly.entity_id
_entity_poly.type
_entity_poly.pdbx_seq_one_letter_code
_entity_poly.pdbx_strand_id
1 'polypeptide(L)'
;MKTATLFSGMSTAATALAASFAIGLSMQASAEDAPDQANPAAITESLRVSYVQADLATAEGRAAVQARIRQAAEQVCGPTGYREAGSPALASHNRQCVAQATAEAMEQLADTQVATLSR
;
A
#
# COMPACT_ATOMS: atom_id res chain seq x y z
N MET A 1 46.47 -22.29 -27.50
CA MET A 1 46.11 -20.96 -26.95
C MET A 1 44.59 -20.85 -26.99
N LYS A 2 43.84 -20.30 -26.03
CA LYS A 2 44.08 -19.81 -24.67
C LYS A 2 42.70 -19.30 -24.19
N THR A 3 42.19 -19.86 -23.10
CA THR A 3 41.35 -19.28 -22.02
C THR A 3 40.45 -18.04 -22.24
N ALA A 4 39.21 -18.17 -21.75
CA ALA A 4 38.54 -17.37 -20.70
C ALA A 4 38.06 -15.90 -20.92
N THR A 5 37.02 -15.62 -20.12
CA THR A 5 36.69 -14.39 -19.33
C THR A 5 35.88 -13.21 -19.92
N LEU A 6 34.71 -12.99 -19.29
CA LEU A 6 34.14 -11.76 -18.69
C LEU A 6 34.82 -10.42 -19.01
N PHE A 7 34.06 -9.36 -19.32
CA PHE A 7 33.85 -8.17 -18.45
C PHE A 7 33.00 -7.06 -19.14
N SER A 8 32.43 -6.23 -18.27
CA SER A 8 31.61 -5.03 -18.43
C SER A 8 32.04 -3.94 -19.43
N GLY A 9 31.09 -3.06 -19.75
CA GLY A 9 31.33 -1.70 -20.25
C GLY A 9 30.26 -1.32 -21.27
N MET A 10 29.30 -0.44 -20.95
CA MET A 10 29.42 1.02 -21.08
C MET A 10 29.64 1.48 -22.53
N SER A 11 28.89 2.52 -22.91
CA SER A 11 29.14 3.43 -24.02
C SER A 11 28.57 3.08 -25.40
N THR A 12 27.60 3.93 -25.75
CA THR A 12 27.51 4.71 -26.99
C THR A 12 27.30 3.99 -28.31
N ALA A 13 26.17 4.39 -28.88
CA ALA A 13 26.05 4.97 -30.22
C ALA A 13 25.90 4.04 -31.41
N ALA A 14 25.08 4.59 -32.32
CA ALA A 14 25.19 4.46 -33.76
C ALA A 14 24.71 3.12 -34.32
N THR A 15 23.46 3.11 -34.80
CA THR A 15 23.13 3.11 -36.24
C THR A 15 23.59 1.83 -36.92
N ALA A 16 22.67 0.90 -37.18
CA ALA A 16 21.80 0.88 -38.37
C ALA A 16 22.32 -0.20 -39.31
N LEU A 17 21.45 -1.09 -39.78
CA LEU A 17 21.36 -1.48 -41.19
C LEU A 17 20.22 -2.48 -41.39
N ALA A 18 19.42 -2.17 -42.40
CA ALA A 18 18.18 -2.78 -42.77
C ALA A 18 18.32 -4.22 -43.28
N ALA A 19 17.29 -5.03 -43.07
CA ALA A 19 16.91 -6.07 -44.02
C ALA A 19 15.38 -6.27 -43.95
N SER A 20 14.73 -5.89 -45.05
CA SER A 20 13.29 -5.92 -45.26
C SER A 20 12.79 -7.35 -45.48
N PHE A 21 11.87 -7.83 -44.66
CA PHE A 21 10.91 -8.87 -45.05
C PHE A 21 9.51 -8.31 -44.88
N ALA A 22 8.86 -8.04 -46.01
CA ALA A 22 7.46 -7.67 -46.08
C ALA A 22 6.62 -8.96 -46.04
N ILE A 23 5.96 -9.22 -44.90
CA ILE A 23 4.74 -10.03 -44.84
C ILE A 23 3.77 -9.25 -43.96
N GLY A 24 2.72 -8.74 -44.59
CA GLY A 24 1.65 -8.04 -43.89
C GLY A 24 0.85 -8.99 -43.03
N LEU A 25 0.71 -8.64 -41.77
CA LEU A 25 -0.53 -8.78 -41.01
C LEU A 25 -0.59 -7.59 -40.04
N SER A 26 -1.49 -6.66 -40.32
CA SER A 26 -1.79 -5.50 -39.48
C SER A 26 -2.46 -5.97 -38.19
N MET A 27 -1.71 -5.98 -37.08
CA MET A 27 -2.28 -5.86 -35.73
C MET A 27 -1.75 -4.56 -35.13
N GLN A 28 -2.37 -3.45 -35.51
CA GLN A 28 -2.41 -2.27 -34.66
C GLN A 28 -3.28 -2.63 -33.45
N ALA A 29 -2.67 -3.26 -32.45
CA ALA A 29 -3.15 -3.10 -31.09
C ALA A 29 -2.71 -1.69 -30.68
N SER A 30 -3.54 -0.70 -31.01
CA SER A 30 -3.56 0.53 -30.26
C SER A 30 -3.71 0.08 -28.81
N ALA A 31 -2.70 0.35 -27.98
CA ALA A 31 -2.93 0.47 -26.55
C ALA A 31 -3.80 1.73 -26.41
N GLU A 32 -5.08 1.59 -26.75
CA GLU A 32 -6.13 2.43 -26.22
C GLU A 32 -5.92 2.36 -24.72
N ASP A 33 -5.58 3.53 -24.15
CA ASP A 33 -5.85 3.89 -22.77
C ASP A 33 -7.18 3.22 -22.40
N ALA A 34 -7.08 2.03 -21.80
CA ALA A 34 -8.23 1.41 -21.19
C ALA A 34 -8.63 2.42 -20.13
N PRO A 35 -9.84 3.02 -20.19
CA PRO A 35 -10.30 3.83 -19.10
C PRO A 35 -10.19 2.93 -17.88
N ASP A 36 -9.32 3.32 -16.96
CA ASP A 36 -9.21 2.79 -15.61
C ASP A 36 -10.65 2.57 -15.17
N GLN A 37 -11.06 1.29 -15.14
CA GLN A 37 -12.39 0.97 -14.67
C GLN A 37 -12.34 1.39 -13.23
N ALA A 38 -12.84 2.60 -12.99
CA ALA A 38 -13.05 3.18 -11.68
C ALA A 38 -13.86 2.13 -10.94
N ASN A 39 -13.14 1.29 -10.20
CA ASN A 39 -13.70 0.37 -9.23
C ASN A 39 -14.63 1.27 -8.41
N PRO A 40 -15.96 1.05 -8.45
CA PRO A 40 -16.92 1.95 -7.82
C PRO A 40 -16.42 2.13 -6.40
N ALA A 41 -15.95 3.35 -6.11
CA ALA A 41 -15.07 3.64 -4.98
C ALA A 41 -15.57 2.85 -3.79
N ALA A 42 -14.84 1.78 -3.42
CA ALA A 42 -15.21 0.97 -2.28
C ALA A 42 -15.42 1.96 -1.15
N ILE A 43 -16.66 2.10 -0.70
CA ILE A 43 -17.02 3.10 0.31
C ILE A 43 -16.23 2.68 1.54
N THR A 44 -15.06 3.28 1.69
CA THR A 44 -14.16 3.02 2.79
C THR A 44 -14.74 3.86 3.90
N GLU A 45 -15.55 3.21 4.75
CA GLU A 45 -16.05 3.83 5.96
C GLU A 45 -14.82 4.33 6.75
N SER A 46 -14.67 5.66 6.80
CA SER A 46 -13.53 6.31 7.45
C SER A 46 -14.02 6.91 8.76
N LEU A 47 -13.56 6.33 9.86
CA LEU A 47 -13.80 6.86 11.20
C LEU A 47 -12.65 7.76 11.61
N ARG A 48 -12.96 9.00 11.99
CA ARG A 48 -11.98 9.95 12.54
C ARG A 48 -11.84 9.72 14.04
N VAL A 49 -10.62 9.44 14.48
CA VAL A 49 -10.27 9.37 15.91
C VAL A 49 -9.59 10.67 16.32
N SER A 50 -10.21 11.42 17.23
CA SER A 50 -9.63 12.64 17.81
C SER A 50 -8.68 12.29 18.96
N TYR A 51 -7.52 12.93 18.98
CA TYR A 51 -6.53 12.83 20.07
C TYR A 51 -5.81 14.18 20.23
N VAL A 52 -5.16 14.41 21.36
CA VAL A 52 -4.27 15.56 21.56
C VAL A 52 -2.83 15.10 21.42
N GLN A 53 -1.95 15.92 20.83
CA GLN A 53 -0.54 15.54 20.65
C GLN A 53 0.16 15.16 21.96
N ALA A 54 -0.23 15.78 23.09
CA ALA A 54 0.31 15.46 24.41
C ALA A 54 0.07 13.99 24.81
N ASP A 55 -0.99 13.34 24.32
CA ASP A 55 -1.24 11.91 24.56
C ASP A 55 -0.11 11.07 23.95
N LEU A 56 0.45 11.48 22.81
CA LEU A 56 1.50 10.72 22.12
C LEU A 56 2.89 10.87 22.77
N ALA A 57 3.04 11.84 23.67
CA ALA A 57 4.30 12.10 24.37
C ALA A 57 4.61 11.07 25.46
N THR A 58 3.62 10.32 25.94
CA THR A 58 3.78 9.31 27.01
C THR A 58 3.46 7.91 26.50
N ALA A 59 4.04 6.88 27.13
CA ALA A 59 3.75 5.50 26.75
C ALA A 59 2.27 5.15 27.02
N GLU A 60 1.74 5.62 28.14
CA GLU A 60 0.37 5.44 28.58
C GLU A 60 -0.62 6.12 27.63
N GLY A 61 -0.36 7.36 27.23
CA GLY A 61 -1.22 8.09 26.30
C GLY A 61 -1.18 7.51 24.89
N ARG A 62 -0.02 7.02 24.41
CA ARG A 62 0.05 6.26 23.15
C ARG A 62 -0.79 4.99 23.20
N ALA A 63 -0.72 4.24 24.30
CA ALA A 63 -1.55 3.04 24.48
C ALA A 63 -3.05 3.38 24.49
N ALA A 64 -3.45 4.50 25.10
CA ALA A 64 -4.82 4.98 25.08
C ALA A 64 -5.29 5.39 23.67
N VAL A 65 -4.45 6.09 22.90
CA VAL A 65 -4.73 6.41 21.49
C VAL A 65 -4.87 5.14 20.66
N GLN A 66 -3.93 4.19 20.80
CA GLN A 66 -3.98 2.91 20.10
C GLN A 66 -5.26 2.12 20.43
N ALA A 67 -5.70 2.13 21.68
CA ALA A 67 -6.95 1.47 22.09
C ALA A 67 -8.18 2.11 21.42
N ARG A 68 -8.24 3.45 21.35
CA ARG A 68 -9.31 4.18 20.64
C ARG A 68 -9.33 3.86 19.15
N ILE A 69 -8.15 3.83 18.52
CA ILE A 69 -8.00 3.45 17.11
C ILE A 69 -8.49 2.02 16.87
N ARG A 70 -8.11 1.08 17.74
CA ARG A 70 -8.57 -0.31 17.62
C ARG A 70 -10.09 -0.43 17.70
N GLN A 71 -10.72 0.29 18.63
CA GLN A 71 -12.19 0.32 18.74
C GLN A 71 -12.86 0.92 17.50
N ALA A 72 -12.26 1.92 16.87
CA ALA A 72 -12.75 2.44 15.60
C ALA A 72 -12.54 1.42 14.46
N ALA A 73 -11.39 0.76 14.41
CA ALA A 73 -11.10 -0.26 13.42
C ALA A 73 -12.06 -1.45 13.53
N GLU A 74 -12.48 -1.86 14.73
CA GLU A 74 -13.49 -2.90 14.93
C GLU A 74 -14.87 -2.52 14.37
N GLN A 75 -15.22 -1.22 14.35
CA GLN A 75 -16.46 -0.75 13.75
C GLN A 75 -16.43 -0.82 12.22
N VAL A 76 -15.27 -0.56 11.61
CA VAL A 76 -15.09 -0.62 10.13
C VAL A 76 -14.90 -2.06 9.65
N CYS A 77 -14.03 -2.83 10.31
CA CYS A 77 -13.68 -4.19 9.91
C CYS A 77 -14.72 -5.24 10.33
N GLY A 78 -15.64 -4.87 11.21
CA GLY A 78 -16.69 -5.75 11.72
C GLY A 78 -16.22 -6.70 12.84
N PRO A 79 -17.12 -7.60 13.28
CA PRO A 79 -16.90 -8.41 14.46
C PRO A 79 -15.72 -9.37 14.35
N THR A 80 -14.89 -9.43 15.38
CA THR A 80 -13.71 -10.32 15.46
C THR A 80 -13.98 -11.62 16.21
N GLY A 81 -15.11 -11.70 16.93
CA GLY A 81 -15.54 -12.89 17.67
C GLY A 81 -16.23 -13.91 16.77
N TYR A 82 -16.06 -15.19 17.10
CA TYR A 82 -16.57 -16.30 16.28
C TYR A 82 -18.10 -16.37 16.21
N ARG A 83 -18.80 -15.93 17.27
CA ARG A 83 -20.26 -15.95 17.32
C ARG A 83 -20.85 -14.82 16.49
N GLU A 84 -20.29 -13.63 16.64
CA GLU A 84 -20.75 -12.39 16.03
C GLU A 84 -20.42 -12.35 14.54
N ALA A 85 -19.26 -12.89 14.15
CA ALA A 85 -18.86 -13.00 12.74
C ALA A 85 -19.53 -14.16 12.00
N GLY A 86 -20.16 -15.11 12.68
CA GLY A 86 -20.84 -16.25 12.05
C GLY A 86 -19.93 -17.31 11.40
N SER A 87 -18.62 -17.08 11.27
CA SER A 87 -17.65 -18.10 10.85
C SER A 87 -16.22 -17.86 11.38
N PRO A 88 -15.42 -18.92 11.56
CA PRO A 88 -14.00 -18.78 11.93
C PRO A 88 -13.14 -18.04 10.92
N ALA A 89 -13.42 -18.24 9.62
CA ALA A 89 -12.69 -17.58 8.54
C ALA A 89 -12.95 -16.06 8.56
N LEU A 90 -14.21 -15.64 8.68
CA LEU A 90 -14.56 -14.22 8.74
C LEU A 90 -14.02 -13.55 10.01
N ALA A 91 -14.12 -14.21 11.17
CA ALA A 91 -13.50 -13.73 12.41
C ALA A 91 -11.98 -13.57 12.30
N SER A 92 -11.30 -14.46 11.57
CA SER A 92 -9.86 -14.35 11.31
C SER A 92 -9.54 -13.18 10.37
N HIS A 93 -10.31 -13.03 9.30
CA HIS A 93 -10.18 -11.93 8.36
C HIS A 93 -10.38 -10.57 9.06
N ASN A 94 -11.45 -10.43 9.84
CA ASN A 94 -11.76 -9.19 10.55
C ASN A 94 -10.66 -8.84 11.57
N ARG A 95 -10.09 -9.85 12.27
CA ARG A 95 -8.94 -9.63 13.16
C ARG A 95 -7.72 -9.11 12.43
N GLN A 96 -7.44 -9.62 11.24
CA GLN A 96 -6.33 -9.13 10.41
C GLN A 96 -6.57 -7.70 9.94
N CYS A 97 -7.79 -7.39 9.49
CA CYS A 97 -8.21 -6.04 9.13
C CYS A 97 -8.01 -5.06 10.29
N VAL A 98 -8.49 -5.39 11.50
CA VAL A 98 -8.32 -4.54 12.69
C VAL A 98 -6.85 -4.31 13.00
N ALA A 99 -6.02 -5.35 12.92
CA ALA A 99 -4.59 -5.23 13.18
C ALA A 99 -3.88 -4.33 12.15
N GLN A 100 -4.18 -4.51 10.86
CA GLN A 100 -3.62 -3.70 9.77
C GLN A 100 -4.06 -2.24 9.89
N ALA A 101 -5.37 -1.98 9.99
CA ALA A 101 -5.90 -0.62 10.12
C ALA A 101 -5.36 0.10 11.36
N THR A 102 -5.17 -0.62 12.48
CA THR A 102 -4.57 -0.03 13.68
C THR A 102 -3.09 0.32 13.47
N ALA A 103 -2.32 -0.56 12.81
CA ALA A 103 -0.91 -0.30 12.52
C ALA A 103 -0.74 0.88 11.57
N GLU A 104 -1.46 0.89 10.46
CA GLU A 104 -1.45 1.97 9.46
C GLU A 104 -1.82 3.33 10.09
N ALA A 105 -2.87 3.36 10.92
CA ALA A 105 -3.26 4.59 11.61
C ALA A 105 -2.15 5.06 12.58
N MET A 106 -1.52 4.15 13.33
CA MET A 106 -0.43 4.51 14.25
C MET A 106 0.84 4.98 13.52
N GLU A 107 1.13 4.44 12.33
CA GLU A 107 2.24 4.90 11.48
C GLU A 107 2.00 6.33 10.97
N GLN A 108 0.79 6.66 10.52
CA GLN A 108 0.42 8.03 10.13
C GLN A 108 0.56 9.04 11.29
N LEU A 109 0.35 8.60 12.54
CA LEU A 109 0.59 9.42 13.73
C LEU A 109 2.07 9.64 14.02
N ALA A 110 2.95 8.69 13.66
CA ALA A 110 4.39 8.86 13.79
C ALA A 110 4.93 9.82 12.72
N ASP A 111 4.44 9.69 11.49
CA ASP A 111 4.83 10.53 10.35
C ASP A 111 4.40 12.00 10.51
N THR A 112 3.35 12.27 11.28
CA THR A 112 2.91 13.65 11.56
C THR A 112 3.69 14.34 12.68
N GLN A 113 4.54 13.61 13.41
CA GLN A 113 5.36 14.13 14.50
C GLN A 113 6.80 14.49 14.08
N VAL A 114 7.10 14.62 12.78
CA VAL A 114 8.46 15.01 12.35
C VAL A 114 8.77 16.42 12.83
N ALA A 115 9.69 16.53 13.79
CA ALA A 115 10.18 17.80 14.30
C ALA A 115 10.99 18.51 13.20
N THR A 116 10.54 19.70 12.77
CA THR A 116 11.36 20.62 11.98
C THR A 116 12.16 21.53 12.92
N LEU A 117 13.48 21.45 12.81
CA LEU A 117 14.40 22.41 13.43
C LEU A 117 14.78 23.45 12.37
N SER A 118 14.40 24.70 12.57
CA SER A 118 14.97 25.85 11.85
C SER A 118 15.78 26.69 12.84
N ARG A 119 16.96 27.12 12.42
CA ARG A 119 17.91 27.93 13.19
C ARG A 119 17.45 29.37 13.35
#